data_AF-A0A435FF96-F1
#
_entry.id   AF-A0A435FF96-F1
#
_cell.length_a   1.000
_cell.length_b   1.000
_cell.length_c   1.000
_cell.angle_alpha   90.00
_cell.angle_beta   90.00
_cell.angle_gamma   90.00
#
_symmetry.space_group_name_H-M   'P 1'
#
loop_
_entity.id
_entity.type
_entity.pdbx_description
1 polymer ?
#
loop_
_entity_poly.entity_id
_entity_poly.type
_entity_poly.pdbx_seq_one_letter_code
_entity_poly.pdbx_strand_id
1 'polypeptide(L)'
;MRLVQFNLPDGSRHVGCVSADGDQLHILLGTDTVLELATAAVAEGRSIASVVEERNGGEKVDYDQLLREGRVLVPVDHPEPARFLITGTGLTHTGSAA
;
A
#
# COMPACT_ATOMS: atom_id res chain seq x y z
N MET A 1 9.60 1.18 6.46
CA MET A 1 8.18 1.54 6.26
C MET A 1 7.52 0.47 5.42
N ARG A 2 6.34 -0.03 5.83
CA ARG A 2 5.53 -1.00 5.08
C ARG A 2 4.16 -0.39 4.85
N LEU A 3 3.68 -0.37 3.61
CA LEU A 3 2.37 0.18 3.25
C LEU A 3 1.46 -0.95 2.79
N VAL A 4 0.19 -0.85 3.17
CA VAL A 4 -0.84 -1.85 2.85
C VAL A 4 -2.06 -1.13 2.32
N GLN A 5 -2.59 -1.59 1.19
CA GLN A 5 -3.90 -1.18 0.69
C GLN A 5 -4.95 -2.16 1.21
N PHE A 6 -6.08 -1.69 1.70
CA PHE A 6 -7.14 -2.54 2.23
C PHE A 6 -8.51 -1.88 2.11
N ASN A 7 -9.57 -2.68 2.22
CA ASN A 7 -10.93 -2.18 2.36
C ASN A 7 -11.40 -2.25 3.82
N LEU A 8 -12.15 -1.26 4.28
CA LEU A 8 -12.89 -1.33 5.54
C LEU A 8 -14.19 -2.16 5.38
N PRO A 9 -14.87 -2.49 6.49
CA PRO A 9 -16.15 -3.20 6.46
C PRO A 9 -17.24 -2.56 5.60
N ASP A 10 -17.24 -1.23 5.49
CA ASP A 10 -18.17 -0.44 4.67
C ASP A 10 -17.81 -0.43 3.17
N GLY A 11 -16.70 -1.06 2.78
CA GLY A 11 -16.22 -1.12 1.40
C GLY A 11 -15.38 0.09 0.97
N SER A 12 -15.17 1.06 1.86
CA SER A 12 -14.24 2.16 1.60
C SER A 12 -12.81 1.63 1.54
N ARG A 13 -12.00 2.22 0.65
CA ARG A 13 -10.64 1.80 0.39
C ARG A 13 -9.66 2.75 1.05
N HIS A 14 -8.63 2.20 1.67
CA HIS A 14 -7.63 2.98 2.39
C HIS A 14 -6.21 2.43 2.18
N VAL A 15 -5.22 3.28 2.45
CA VAL A 15 -3.84 2.89 2.67
C VAL A 15 -3.48 3.05 4.14
N GLY A 16 -2.75 2.09 4.69
CA GLY A 16 -2.20 2.16 6.04
C GLY A 16 -0.71 1.87 6.09
N CYS A 17 -0.03 2.47 7.06
CA CYS A 17 1.35 2.15 7.41
C CYS A 17 1.37 1.11 8.53
N VAL A 18 2.10 0.01 8.34
CA VAL A 18 2.20 -1.04 9.37
C VAL A 18 2.92 -0.49 10.61
N SER A 19 2.34 -0.74 11.79
CA SER A 19 2.95 -0.43 13.09
C SER A 19 4.34 -1.07 13.25
N ALA A 20 5.12 -0.55 14.20
CA ALA A 20 6.41 -1.12 14.55
C ALA A 20 6.27 -2.59 14.99
N ASP A 21 5.23 -2.88 15.78
CA ASP A 21 4.93 -4.21 16.32
C ASP A 21 4.35 -5.16 15.25
N GLY A 22 3.87 -4.63 14.12
CA GLY A 22 3.49 -5.42 12.94
C GLY A 22 2.03 -5.89 12.89
N ASP A 23 1.25 -5.58 13.91
CA ASP A 23 -0.11 -6.07 14.17
C ASP A 23 -1.22 -5.08 13.82
N GLN A 24 -0.88 -3.83 13.58
CA GLN A 24 -1.83 -2.74 13.32
C GLN A 24 -1.45 -1.99 12.04
N LEU A 25 -2.44 -1.47 11.34
CA LEU A 25 -2.24 -0.47 10.29
C LEU A 25 -2.68 0.90 10.81
N HIS A 26 -1.80 1.89 10.70
CA HIS A 26 -2.13 3.29 10.88
C HIS A 26 -2.75 3.83 9.60
N ILE A 27 -4.03 4.21 9.62
CA ILE A 27 -4.72 4.71 8.43
C ILE A 27 -4.14 6.06 8.01
N LEU A 28 -3.84 6.20 6.72
CA LEU A 28 -3.41 7.46 6.13
C LEU A 28 -4.63 8.26 5.65
N LEU A 29 -4.75 9.50 6.12
CA LEU A 29 -5.81 10.41 5.73
C LEU A 29 -5.68 10.78 4.25
N GLY A 30 -6.83 10.91 3.56
CA GLY A 30 -6.90 11.33 2.15
C GLY A 30 -6.00 10.50 1.23
N THR A 31 -5.98 9.18 1.42
CA THR A 31 -5.14 8.27 0.64
C THR A 31 -5.85 6.94 0.43
N ASP A 32 -6.37 6.73 -0.77
CA ASP A 32 -7.13 5.52 -1.12
C ASP A 32 -6.23 4.47 -1.78
N THR A 33 -5.15 4.91 -2.45
CA THR A 33 -4.17 4.03 -3.10
C THR A 33 -2.72 4.45 -2.85
N VAL A 34 -1.79 3.49 -2.89
CA VAL A 34 -0.34 3.72 -2.82
C VAL A 34 0.12 4.48 -4.06
N LEU A 35 -0.53 4.26 -5.21
CA LEU A 35 -0.26 5.04 -6.43
C LEU A 35 -0.56 6.53 -6.23
N GLU A 36 -1.71 6.86 -5.63
CA GLU A 36 -2.08 8.23 -5.28
C GLU A 36 -1.09 8.85 -4.29
N LEU A 37 -0.73 8.12 -3.23
CA LEU A 37 0.28 8.56 -2.25
C LEU A 37 1.62 8.90 -2.92
N ALA A 38 2.11 8.00 -3.77
CA ALA A 38 3.36 8.20 -4.50
C ALA A 38 3.27 9.39 -5.47
N THR A 39 2.12 9.55 -6.13
CA THR A 39 1.87 10.67 -7.05
C THR A 39 1.86 12.01 -6.31
N ALA A 40 1.24 12.07 -5.13
CA ALA A 40 1.26 13.26 -4.28
C ALA A 40 2.68 13.61 -3.82
N ALA A 41 3.46 12.62 -3.37
CA ALA A 41 4.85 12.83 -2.98
C ALA A 41 5.70 13.40 -4.13
N VAL A 42 5.52 12.89 -5.35
CA VAL A 42 6.19 13.41 -6.55
C VAL A 42 5.74 14.85 -6.86
N ALA A 43 4.43 15.12 -6.81
CA ALA A 43 3.89 16.45 -7.10
C ALA A 43 4.36 17.52 -6.10
N GLU A 44 4.54 17.15 -4.84
CA GLU A 44 5.02 18.03 -3.76
C GLU A 44 6.57 18.10 -3.70
N GLY A 45 7.29 17.28 -4.47
CA GLY A 45 8.75 17.20 -4.40
C GLY A 45 9.27 16.64 -3.06
N ARG A 46 8.49 15.77 -2.41
CA ARG A 46 8.78 15.21 -1.09
C ARG A 46 8.99 13.70 -1.16
N SER A 47 9.61 13.15 -0.12
CA SER A 47 9.70 11.70 0.03
C SER A 47 8.34 11.10 0.39
N ILE A 48 8.07 9.87 -0.06
CA ILE A 48 6.86 9.13 0.35
C ILE A 48 6.77 9.03 1.88
N ALA A 49 7.90 8.81 2.55
CA ALA A 49 7.94 8.72 4.02
C ALA A 49 7.43 10.00 4.68
N SER A 50 7.84 11.17 4.19
CA SER A 50 7.38 12.46 4.72
C SER A 50 5.88 12.69 4.52
N VAL A 51 5.32 12.24 3.39
CA VAL A 51 3.86 12.34 3.14
C VAL A 51 3.09 11.37 4.04
N VAL A 52 3.62 10.16 4.27
CA VAL A 52 3.04 9.18 5.19
C VAL A 52 3.01 9.70 6.62
N GLU A 53 4.10 10.32 7.07
CA GLU A 53 4.19 10.92 8.41
C GLU A 53 3.15 12.03 8.60
N GLU A 54 2.98 12.90 7.61
CA GLU A 54 1.98 13.98 7.65
C GLU A 54 0.54 13.45 7.61
N ARG A 55 0.27 12.44 6.79
CA ARG A 55 -1.08 11.89 6.61
C ARG A 55 -1.46 10.88 7.69
N ASN A 56 -0.59 10.56 8.65
CA ASN A 56 -0.89 9.62 9.71
C ASN A 56 -1.99 10.19 10.64
N GLY A 57 -3.24 9.74 10.43
CA GLY A 57 -4.42 10.27 11.12
C GLY A 57 -4.62 9.76 12.56
N GLY A 58 -3.74 8.88 13.05
CA GLY A 58 -3.82 8.29 14.38
C GLY A 58 -4.83 7.14 14.51
N GLU A 59 -5.77 7.00 13.58
CA GLU A 59 -6.66 5.86 13.51
C GLU A 59 -5.89 4.57 13.19
N LYS A 60 -6.27 3.48 13.86
CA LYS A 60 -5.64 2.18 13.73
C LYS A 60 -6.66 1.09 13.48
N VAL A 61 -6.28 0.11 12.68
CA VAL A 61 -7.06 -1.11 12.44
C VAL A 61 -6.20 -2.36 12.63
N ASP A 62 -6.84 -3.42 13.09
CA ASP A 62 -6.23 -4.73 13.29
C ASP A 62 -5.84 -5.35 11.95
N TYR A 63 -4.53 -5.53 11.75
CA TYR A 63 -4.01 -6.00 10.47
C TYR A 63 -4.30 -7.49 10.24
N ASP A 64 -4.20 -8.31 11.29
CA ASP A 64 -4.50 -9.74 11.23
C ASP A 64 -5.98 -9.99 10.94
N GLN A 65 -6.88 -9.15 11.45
CA GLN A 65 -8.29 -9.20 11.14
C GLN A 65 -8.54 -8.91 9.66
N LEU A 66 -7.94 -7.84 9.10
CA LEU A 66 -8.07 -7.53 7.68
C LEU A 66 -7.57 -8.66 6.78
N LEU A 67 -6.48 -9.33 7.16
CA LEU A 67 -5.97 -10.50 6.46
C LEU A 67 -6.94 -11.68 6.54
N ARG A 68 -7.43 -12.02 7.74
CA ARG A 68 -8.40 -13.10 7.95
C ARG A 68 -9.71 -12.88 7.21
N GLU A 69 -10.13 -11.63 7.07
CA GLU A 69 -11.35 -11.25 6.35
C GLU A 69 -11.14 -11.06 4.84
N GLY A 70 -9.92 -11.25 4.33
CA GLY A 70 -9.63 -11.09 2.90
C GLY A 70 -9.79 -9.66 2.38
N ARG A 71 -9.60 -8.66 3.27
CA ARG A 71 -9.76 -7.24 2.96
C ARG A 71 -8.49 -6.55 2.50
N VAL A 72 -7.34 -7.21 2.66
CA VAL A 72 -6.06 -6.72 2.14
C VAL A 72 -6.03 -6.84 0.62
N LEU A 73 -5.71 -5.73 -0.04
CA LEU A 73 -5.62 -5.62 -1.49
C LEU A 73 -4.18 -5.84 -1.97
N VAL A 74 -4.00 -5.91 -3.28
CA VAL A 74 -2.67 -5.89 -3.89
C VAL A 74 -1.89 -4.63 -3.44
N PRO A 75 -0.56 -4.66 -3.30
CA PRO A 75 0.19 -3.52 -2.77
C PRO A 75 0.10 -2.25 -3.63
N VAL A 76 -0.03 -2.43 -4.95
CA VAL A 76 -0.20 -1.35 -5.94
C VAL A 76 -1.08 -1.86 -7.08
N ASP A 77 -1.97 -1.01 -7.58
CA ASP A 77 -2.80 -1.22 -8.77
C ASP A 77 -2.92 0.10 -9.55
N HIS A 78 -3.64 0.09 -10.67
CA HIS A 78 -3.85 1.26 -11.52
C HIS A 78 -5.31 1.32 -12.00
N PRO A 79 -5.95 2.51 -12.05
CA PRO A 79 -7.34 2.66 -12.50
C PRO A 79 -7.56 2.27 -13.96
N GLU A 80 -6.53 2.42 -14.80
CA GLU A 80 -6.48 1.87 -16.16
C GLU A 80 -5.60 0.60 -16.19
N PRO A 81 -6.16 -0.61 -16.23
CA PRO A 81 -5.38 -1.86 -16.17
C PRO A 81 -4.37 -2.02 -17.31
N ALA A 82 -4.66 -1.46 -18.48
CA ALA A 82 -3.75 -1.50 -19.63
C ALA A 82 -2.43 -0.73 -19.41
N ARG A 83 -2.37 0.14 -18.40
CA ARG A 83 -1.18 0.91 -18.02
C ARG A 83 -0.39 0.27 -16.89
N PHE A 84 -0.80 -0.91 -16.42
CA PHE A 84 -0.15 -1.66 -15.36
C PHE A 84 0.40 -2.97 -15.90
N LEU A 85 1.71 -3.03 -16.08
CA LEU A 85 2.41 -4.21 -16.56
C LEU A 85 3.12 -4.89 -15.39
N ILE A 86 2.74 -6.13 -15.10
CA ILE A 86 3.50 -7.00 -14.20
C ILE A 86 4.46 -7.82 -15.07
N THR A 87 5.74 -7.50 -15.04
CA THR A 87 6.77 -8.22 -15.78
C THR A 87 7.73 -8.90 -14.81
N GLY A 88 8.05 -10.17 -15.07
CA GLY A 88 9.07 -10.91 -14.35
C GLY A 88 10.28 -11.13 -15.24
N THR A 89 11.48 -10.79 -14.78
CA THR A 89 12.71 -11.18 -15.47
C THR A 89 13.10 -12.56 -14.98
N GLY A 90 12.66 -13.59 -15.69
CA GLY A 90 12.87 -14.99 -15.34
C GLY A 90 14.33 -15.47 -15.39
N LEU A 91 15.33 -14.58 -15.47
CA LEU A 91 16.76 -14.87 -15.61
C LEU A 91 17.58 -14.56 -14.34
N THR A 92 16.94 -14.11 -13.26
CA THR A 92 17.61 -13.68 -12.03
C THR A 92 17.73 -14.77 -10.96
N HIS A 93 17.18 -15.96 -11.19
CA HIS A 93 17.43 -17.12 -10.34
C HIS A 93 18.63 -17.91 -10.89
N THR A 94 19.53 -18.38 -10.02
CA THR A 94 20.78 -19.08 -10.37
C THR A 94 20.58 -20.41 -11.14
N GLY A 95 19.32 -20.83 -11.36
CA GLY A 95 18.93 -21.99 -12.17
C GLY A 95 17.96 -21.67 -13.33
N SER A 96 17.80 -20.39 -13.70
CA SER A 96 16.85 -19.95 -14.72
C SER A 96 17.29 -20.17 -16.17
N ALA A 97 18.59 -20.37 -16.41
CA ALA A 97 19.19 -20.51 -17.74
C ALA A 97 20.21 -21.66 -17.76
N ALA A 98 19.85 -22.80 -17.16
CA ALA A 98 20.62 -24.03 -17.22
C ALA A 98 20.12 -24.93 -18.37
#